data_AF-A0A200IDZ2-F1
#
_entry.id   AF-A0A200IDZ2-F1
#
_cell.length_a   1.000
_cell.length_b   1.000
_cell.length_c   1.000
_cell.angle_alpha   90.00
_cell.angle_beta   90.00
_cell.angle_gamma   90.00
#
_symmetry.space_group_name_H-M   'P 1'
#
loop_
_entity.id
_entity.type
_entity.pdbx_description
1 polymer ?
#
loop_
_entity_poly.entity_id
_entity_poly.type
_entity_poly.pdbx_seq_one_letter_code
_entity_poly.pdbx_strand_id
1 'polypeptide(L)'
;MDKVKEWTEQLKDRWQMQSSLKKMIVVLSVISVLGITAAVYYLNTRIEYGILFTDLSDADAGTISKDLEEQQIAYKLADNGTTILIDKDQVDEYRINLAVDNKLPNTSTGFELFDDANMMTTDEDRKIMYQRAVTGELQRAIESINAVKSAKVLLVMPEESVFSSEESAPTASIVLTLKNQQISDESVQGIVTLTSGAVEKLKPENVKVVDSAGNTLTRTEDEASQLSGLNNKYIAIKDSYEKTLEEKVAKLLTPIYGADKFQVSINLDLNFDSIERKKVTYDDPEIKSETVQAAGSQGTVQEAQTGTVDDNVSNVTGTDGEGNNSYSRSVENELDTETTTTITAPGMIERMTSSIVINANLSQADQAELQQLIASAVGYDNDRGDQIAIQGFDFAQAEVDPAADSQGNEPIAAAKGYLKYAIIGGIVLTLFLVILMIVGVIRRRRKEDELEVDVTEEMVTFAQPSAVSTGASPTVAQEVVFGGVGNRSAETKPAVPEASTQEAAAEHSGEPTLDQTARNYAESNPEVAAELIKAWMKEK
;
A
#
# COMPACT_ATOMS: atom_id res chain seq x y z
N MET A 1 -64.79 19.47 -37.20
CA MET A 1 -63.69 20.09 -38.00
C MET A 1 -64.20 21.28 -38.81
N ASP A 2 -65.51 21.42 -38.98
CA ASP A 2 -66.11 22.46 -39.83
C ASP A 2 -65.94 23.88 -39.26
N LYS A 3 -65.96 24.05 -37.93
CA LYS A 3 -65.70 25.36 -37.29
C LYS A 3 -64.29 25.90 -37.53
N VAL A 4 -63.29 25.03 -37.65
CA VAL A 4 -61.89 25.45 -37.91
C VAL A 4 -61.76 25.86 -39.37
N LYS A 5 -62.38 25.10 -40.29
CA LYS A 5 -62.45 25.47 -41.71
C LYS A 5 -63.16 26.80 -41.92
N GLU A 6 -64.33 26.97 -41.30
CA GLU A 6 -65.13 28.20 -41.40
C GLU A 6 -64.38 29.42 -40.85
N TRP A 7 -63.64 29.23 -39.74
CA TRP A 7 -62.77 30.27 -39.17
C TRP A 7 -61.57 30.60 -40.09
N THR A 8 -60.94 29.60 -40.71
CA THR A 8 -59.85 29.83 -41.67
C THR A 8 -60.33 30.49 -42.96
N GLU A 9 -61.54 30.19 -43.43
CA GLU A 9 -62.13 30.82 -44.62
C GLU A 9 -62.55 32.26 -44.33
N GLN A 10 -63.17 32.53 -43.18
CA GLN A 10 -63.47 33.90 -42.74
C GLN A 10 -62.19 34.76 -42.58
N LEU A 11 -61.10 34.18 -42.08
CA LEU A 11 -59.80 34.86 -42.02
C LEU A 11 -59.21 35.13 -43.41
N LYS A 12 -59.35 34.19 -44.34
CA LYS A 12 -58.87 34.32 -45.72
C LYS A 12 -59.63 35.41 -46.49
N ASP A 13 -60.95 35.49 -46.33
CA ASP A 13 -61.78 36.51 -46.95
C ASP A 13 -61.51 37.90 -46.36
N ARG A 14 -61.36 37.98 -45.03
CA ARG A 14 -60.99 39.23 -44.33
C ARG A 14 -59.58 39.69 -44.69
N TRP A 15 -58.68 38.74 -44.98
CA TRP A 15 -57.34 39.03 -45.50
C TRP A 15 -57.42 39.58 -46.92
N GLN A 16 -58.20 38.98 -47.83
CA GLN A 16 -58.25 39.42 -49.23
C GLN A 16 -58.89 40.82 -49.40
N MET A 17 -59.88 41.19 -48.58
CA MET A 17 -60.58 42.49 -48.65
C MET A 17 -59.79 43.70 -48.09
N GLN A 18 -58.61 43.51 -47.49
CA GLN A 18 -57.81 44.62 -46.98
C GLN A 18 -56.81 45.19 -48.00
N SER A 19 -56.75 46.53 -48.04
CA SER A 19 -55.74 47.33 -48.74
C SER A 19 -54.33 46.82 -48.47
N SER A 20 -53.51 46.74 -49.53
CA SER A 20 -52.15 46.18 -49.51
C SER A 20 -51.25 46.76 -48.41
N LEU A 21 -51.52 48.00 -47.98
CA LEU A 21 -50.79 48.68 -46.90
C LEU A 21 -51.08 48.09 -45.52
N LYS A 22 -52.32 47.67 -45.24
CA LYS A 22 -52.69 47.08 -43.94
C LYS A 22 -52.19 45.64 -43.81
N LYS A 23 -52.13 44.89 -44.91
CA LYS A 23 -51.51 43.55 -44.97
C LYS A 23 -50.03 43.59 -44.55
N MET A 24 -49.29 44.58 -45.07
CA MET A 24 -47.88 44.77 -44.74
C MET A 24 -47.66 45.10 -43.26
N ILE A 25 -48.51 45.95 -42.66
CA ILE A 25 -48.43 46.28 -41.22
C ILE A 25 -48.71 45.04 -40.35
N VAL A 26 -49.71 44.23 -40.71
CA VAL A 26 -50.01 42.99 -39.97
C VAL A 26 -48.86 41.99 -40.07
N VAL A 27 -48.29 41.76 -41.25
CA VAL A 27 -47.13 40.86 -41.43
C VAL A 27 -45.92 41.36 -40.65
N LEU A 28 -45.61 42.66 -40.72
CA LEU A 28 -44.50 43.25 -39.98
C LEU A 28 -44.69 43.12 -38.46
N SER A 29 -45.91 43.30 -37.96
CA SER A 29 -46.23 43.13 -36.53
C SER A 29 -46.03 41.69 -36.05
N VAL A 30 -46.42 40.70 -36.86
CA VAL A 30 -46.23 39.28 -36.53
C VAL A 30 -44.74 38.91 -36.54
N ILE A 31 -43.97 39.40 -37.51
CA ILE A 31 -42.51 39.17 -37.57
C ILE A 31 -41.82 39.82 -36.37
N SER A 32 -42.22 41.04 -35.99
CA SER A 32 -41.64 41.72 -34.83
C SER A 32 -41.94 40.98 -33.53
N VAL A 33 -43.17 40.50 -33.33
CA VAL A 33 -43.53 39.70 -32.15
C VAL A 33 -42.73 38.39 -32.13
N LEU A 34 -42.62 37.68 -33.25
CA LEU A 34 -41.81 36.47 -33.35
C LEU A 34 -40.32 36.75 -33.07
N GLY A 35 -39.77 37.85 -33.60
CA GLY A 35 -38.40 38.27 -33.36
C GLY A 35 -38.11 38.60 -31.90
N ILE A 36 -39.00 39.33 -31.23
CA ILE A 36 -38.89 39.64 -29.80
C ILE A 36 -39.00 38.35 -28.97
N THR A 37 -39.95 37.47 -29.31
CA THR A 37 -40.14 36.20 -28.58
C THR A 37 -38.92 35.30 -28.73
N ALA A 38 -38.34 35.22 -29.92
CA ALA A 38 -37.11 34.48 -30.18
C ALA A 38 -35.90 35.10 -29.45
N ALA A 39 -35.79 36.43 -29.41
CA ALA A 39 -34.72 37.13 -28.70
C ALA A 39 -34.82 36.93 -27.17
N VAL A 40 -36.02 37.04 -26.61
CA VAL A 40 -36.27 36.78 -25.18
C VAL A 40 -35.99 35.31 -24.85
N TYR A 41 -36.44 34.38 -25.69
CA TYR A 41 -36.13 32.96 -25.52
C TYR A 41 -34.62 32.72 -25.54
N TYR A 42 -33.91 33.28 -26.54
CA TYR A 42 -32.46 33.12 -26.68
C TYR A 42 -31.67 33.73 -25.50
N LEU A 43 -32.10 34.89 -25.00
CA LEU A 43 -31.48 35.53 -23.83
C LEU A 43 -31.75 34.75 -22.54
N ASN A 44 -32.94 34.15 -22.39
CA ASN A 44 -33.31 33.39 -21.20
C ASN A 44 -32.74 31.96 -21.16
N THR A 45 -32.24 31.44 -22.29
CA THR A 45 -31.60 30.11 -22.37
C THR A 45 -30.08 30.12 -22.16
N ARG A 46 -29.47 31.24 -21.75
CA ARG A 46 -28.02 31.29 -21.50
C ARG A 46 -27.71 30.78 -20.10
N ILE A 47 -27.06 29.61 -20.04
CA ILE A 47 -26.50 29.03 -18.81
C ILE A 47 -25.25 29.83 -18.42
N GLU A 48 -25.28 30.49 -17.27
CA GLU A 48 -24.08 31.07 -16.66
C GLU A 48 -23.33 30.00 -15.90
N TYR A 49 -22.08 29.74 -16.27
CA TYR A 49 -21.27 28.69 -15.65
C TYR A 49 -20.57 29.23 -14.41
N GLY A 50 -20.84 28.64 -13.25
CA GLY A 50 -20.11 28.81 -12.01
C GLY A 50 -19.11 27.67 -11.77
N ILE A 51 -18.05 27.96 -11.02
CA ILE A 51 -17.02 26.96 -10.66
C ILE A 51 -17.59 26.02 -9.60
N LEU A 52 -17.67 24.72 -9.91
CA LEU A 52 -18.09 23.70 -8.96
C LEU A 52 -16.92 23.26 -8.08
N PHE A 53 -15.80 22.87 -8.69
CA PHE A 53 -14.54 22.53 -8.01
C PHE A 53 -13.36 22.92 -8.90
N THR A 54 -12.21 23.20 -8.28
CA THR A 54 -10.91 23.39 -8.92
C THR A 54 -9.94 22.33 -8.40
N ASP A 55 -8.83 22.14 -9.11
CA ASP A 55 -7.69 21.32 -8.65
C ASP A 55 -8.06 19.86 -8.32
N LEU A 56 -9.01 19.31 -9.08
CA LEU A 56 -9.40 17.91 -8.95
C LEU A 56 -8.31 16.99 -9.48
N SER A 57 -8.14 15.84 -8.82
CA SER A 57 -7.40 14.72 -9.39
C SER A 57 -8.12 14.18 -10.63
N ASP A 58 -7.39 13.58 -11.59
CA ASP A 58 -7.99 13.00 -12.80
C ASP A 58 -9.10 11.97 -12.47
N ALA A 59 -8.91 11.22 -11.37
CA ALA A 59 -9.86 10.21 -10.90
C ALA A 59 -11.14 10.85 -10.32
N ASP A 60 -11.01 11.91 -9.53
CA ASP A 60 -12.15 12.63 -8.97
C ASP A 60 -12.89 13.42 -10.07
N ALA A 61 -12.15 14.06 -10.98
CA ALA A 61 -12.70 14.75 -12.14
C ALA A 61 -13.51 13.78 -13.03
N GLY A 62 -12.99 12.58 -13.27
CA GLY A 62 -13.70 11.52 -13.99
C GLY A 62 -14.95 11.02 -13.26
N THR A 63 -14.90 10.90 -11.93
CA THR A 63 -16.05 10.45 -11.13
C THR A 63 -17.16 11.50 -11.10
N ILE A 64 -16.81 12.77 -10.87
CA ILE A 64 -17.76 13.88 -10.79
C ILE A 64 -18.36 14.19 -12.17
N SER A 65 -17.56 14.18 -13.24
CA SER A 65 -18.07 14.38 -14.60
C SER A 65 -19.06 13.29 -15.02
N LYS A 66 -18.79 12.03 -14.68
CA LYS A 66 -19.73 10.92 -14.91
C LYS A 66 -21.03 11.08 -14.14
N ASP A 67 -20.97 11.54 -12.89
CA ASP A 67 -22.16 11.80 -12.07
C ASP A 67 -22.99 12.97 -12.64
N LEU A 68 -22.33 14.03 -13.11
CA LEU A 68 -22.98 15.15 -13.81
C LEU A 68 -23.68 14.70 -15.11
N GLU A 69 -23.06 13.80 -15.89
CA GLU A 69 -23.71 13.18 -17.07
C GLU A 69 -24.93 12.33 -16.68
N GLU A 70 -24.82 11.52 -15.63
CA GLU A 70 -25.91 10.67 -15.14
C GLU A 70 -27.10 11.51 -14.66
N GLN A 71 -26.85 12.65 -14.02
CA GLN A 71 -27.87 13.60 -13.58
C GLN A 71 -28.34 14.57 -14.70
N GLN A 72 -27.80 14.44 -15.92
CA GLN A 72 -28.10 15.29 -17.06
C GLN A 72 -27.85 16.79 -16.82
N ILE A 73 -26.86 17.13 -15.99
CA ILE A 73 -26.47 18.51 -15.69
C ILE A 73 -25.43 18.96 -16.71
N ALA A 74 -25.66 20.11 -17.35
CA ALA A 74 -24.70 20.68 -18.31
C ALA A 74 -23.44 21.15 -17.59
N TYR A 75 -22.28 20.65 -18.00
CA TYR A 75 -20.99 20.99 -17.41
C TYR A 75 -19.94 21.39 -18.46
N LYS A 76 -18.90 22.08 -18.01
CA LYS A 76 -17.71 22.41 -18.79
C LYS A 76 -16.46 22.08 -18.00
N LEU A 77 -15.46 21.57 -18.70
CA LEU A 77 -14.12 21.36 -18.16
C LEU A 77 -13.23 22.55 -18.53
N ALA A 78 -12.49 23.06 -17.56
CA ALA A 78 -11.43 24.06 -17.71
C ALA A 78 -10.11 23.52 -17.13
N ASP A 79 -9.02 24.27 -17.34
CA ASP A 79 -7.69 23.97 -16.78
C ASP A 79 -7.22 22.53 -17.07
N ASN A 80 -7.33 22.11 -18.33
CA ASN A 80 -7.01 20.75 -18.79
C ASN A 80 -7.82 19.62 -18.12
N GLY A 81 -8.95 19.92 -17.49
CA GLY A 81 -9.86 18.92 -16.90
C GLY A 81 -9.88 18.89 -15.37
N THR A 82 -9.02 19.66 -14.70
CA THR A 82 -8.98 19.73 -13.23
C THR A 82 -10.02 20.67 -12.64
N THR A 83 -10.62 21.55 -13.46
CA THR A 83 -11.69 22.47 -13.05
C THR A 83 -13.00 22.09 -13.73
N ILE A 84 -14.06 21.90 -12.92
CA ILE A 84 -15.42 21.61 -13.40
C ILE A 84 -16.31 22.83 -13.16
N LEU A 85 -16.99 23.29 -14.21
CA LEU A 85 -17.98 24.36 -14.13
C LEU A 85 -19.38 23.84 -14.48
N ILE A 86 -20.39 24.24 -13.71
CA ILE A 86 -21.82 23.90 -13.93
C ILE A 86 -22.67 25.16 -13.88
N ASP A 87 -23.99 25.06 -14.10
CA ASP A 87 -24.90 26.20 -13.93
C ASP A 87 -24.72 26.84 -12.53
N LYS A 88 -24.46 28.16 -12.50
CA LYS A 88 -24.21 28.95 -11.30
C LYS A 88 -25.30 28.76 -10.25
N ASP A 89 -26.55 28.61 -10.67
CA ASP A 89 -27.70 28.44 -9.76
C ASP A 89 -27.75 27.05 -9.12
N GLN A 90 -27.04 26.06 -9.68
CA GLN A 90 -27.01 24.67 -9.22
C GLN A 90 -25.75 24.29 -8.42
N VAL A 91 -24.72 25.16 -8.39
CA VAL A 91 -23.43 24.88 -7.73
C VAL A 91 -23.60 24.45 -6.27
N ASP A 92 -24.32 25.23 -5.48
CA ASP A 92 -24.44 24.98 -4.04
C ASP A 92 -25.31 23.75 -3.74
N GLU A 93 -26.41 23.58 -4.48
CA GLU A 93 -27.28 22.41 -4.36
C GLU A 93 -26.54 21.12 -4.71
N TYR A 94 -25.77 21.12 -5.80
CA TYR A 94 -25.02 19.96 -6.23
C TYR A 94 -23.90 19.59 -5.24
N ARG A 95 -23.20 20.57 -4.66
CA ARG A 95 -22.21 20.34 -3.58
C ARG A 95 -22.83 19.68 -2.36
N ILE A 96 -24.04 20.08 -1.97
CA ILE A 96 -24.76 19.47 -0.86
C ILE A 96 -25.12 18.01 -1.20
N ASN A 97 -25.60 17.75 -2.42
CA ASN A 97 -25.94 16.39 -2.86
C ASN A 97 -24.71 15.46 -2.89
N LEU A 98 -23.58 15.94 -3.40
CA LEU A 98 -22.30 15.22 -3.33
C LEU A 98 -21.88 14.92 -1.88
N ALA A 99 -22.09 15.84 -0.95
CA ALA A 99 -21.79 15.63 0.46
C ALA A 99 -22.67 14.55 1.08
N VAL A 100 -23.97 14.56 0.79
CA VAL A 100 -24.93 13.54 1.24
C VAL A 100 -24.55 12.15 0.70
N ASP A 101 -24.12 12.10 -0.55
CA ASP A 101 -23.71 10.86 -1.21
C ASP A 101 -22.29 10.41 -0.85
N ASN A 102 -21.57 11.16 0.00
CA ASN A 102 -20.15 10.95 0.33
C ASN A 102 -19.24 10.88 -0.92
N LYS A 103 -19.58 11.66 -1.95
CA LYS A 103 -18.85 11.75 -3.23
C LYS A 103 -18.03 13.04 -3.35
N LEU A 104 -17.86 13.80 -2.27
CA LEU A 104 -16.97 14.96 -2.27
C LEU A 104 -15.53 14.52 -2.60
N PRO A 105 -14.81 15.27 -3.45
CA PRO A 105 -13.42 14.98 -3.78
C PRO A 105 -12.56 15.04 -2.52
N ASN A 106 -11.70 14.02 -2.33
CA ASN A 106 -10.76 13.95 -1.20
C ASN A 106 -9.41 14.55 -1.64
N THR A 107 -9.37 15.85 -1.89
CA THR A 107 -8.11 16.51 -2.25
C THR A 107 -7.29 16.80 -0.99
N SER A 108 -6.27 15.97 -0.74
CA SER A 108 -5.16 16.33 0.13
C SER A 108 -4.34 17.43 -0.56
N THR A 109 -4.11 18.54 0.13
CA THR A 109 -3.29 19.67 -0.37
C THR A 109 -1.81 19.37 -0.12
N GLY A 110 -0.99 19.36 -1.18
CA GLY A 110 0.45 19.11 -1.13
C GLY A 110 1.25 20.41 -1.24
N PHE A 111 2.28 20.41 -2.09
CA PHE A 111 3.15 21.58 -2.29
C PHE A 111 2.49 22.75 -3.04
N GLU A 112 1.28 22.55 -3.59
CA GLU A 112 0.51 23.60 -4.25
C GLU A 112 0.19 24.75 -3.28
N LEU A 113 0.20 24.49 -1.96
CA LEU A 113 0.03 25.51 -0.92
C LEU A 113 1.08 26.64 -0.96
N PHE A 114 2.24 26.39 -1.59
CA PHE A 114 3.29 27.39 -1.76
C PHE A 114 3.05 28.33 -2.96
N ASP A 115 2.23 27.94 -3.92
CA ASP A 115 1.94 28.76 -5.11
C ASP A 115 1.08 29.98 -4.74
N ASP A 116 0.27 29.86 -3.69
CA ASP A 116 -0.56 30.93 -3.12
C ASP A 116 0.18 31.80 -2.08
N ALA A 117 1.47 31.55 -1.84
CA ALA A 117 2.23 32.25 -0.80
C ALA A 117 2.49 33.73 -1.18
N ASN A 118 1.78 34.65 -0.52
CA ASN A 118 1.94 36.08 -0.71
C ASN A 118 3.28 36.62 -0.15
N MET A 119 3.70 37.80 -0.62
CA MET A 119 4.91 38.49 -0.11
C MET A 119 4.86 38.85 1.39
N MET A 120 3.69 38.76 2.04
CA MET A 120 3.54 38.99 3.49
C MET A 120 3.67 37.72 4.35
N THR A 121 3.92 36.55 3.75
CA THR A 121 4.02 35.26 4.47
C THR A 121 5.25 35.23 5.38
N THR A 122 5.06 34.91 6.67
CA THR A 122 6.15 34.83 7.65
C THR A 122 6.89 33.49 7.58
N ASP A 123 8.06 33.40 8.24
CA ASP A 123 8.81 32.13 8.30
C ASP A 123 8.03 31.03 9.04
N GLU A 124 7.22 31.41 10.03
CA GLU A 124 6.36 30.49 10.76
C GLU A 124 5.23 29.96 9.87
N ASP A 125 4.62 30.84 9.08
CA ASP A 125 3.63 30.42 8.08
C ASP A 125 4.25 29.45 7.07
N ARG A 126 5.49 29.70 6.62
CA ARG A 126 6.20 28.79 5.68
C ARG A 126 6.46 27.42 6.30
N LYS A 127 6.78 27.33 7.59
CA LYS A 127 6.95 26.03 8.28
C LYS A 127 5.64 25.26 8.36
N ILE A 128 4.54 25.94 8.73
CA ILE A 128 3.21 25.32 8.77
C ILE A 128 2.80 24.87 7.36
N MET A 129 3.05 25.69 6.34
CA MET A 129 2.81 25.33 4.94
C MET A 129 3.64 24.11 4.52
N TYR A 130 4.92 24.07 4.87
CA TYR A 130 5.79 22.93 4.60
C TYR A 130 5.28 21.65 5.27
N GLN A 131 4.92 21.71 6.56
CA GLN A 131 4.36 20.58 7.29
C GLN A 131 3.08 20.06 6.63
N ARG A 132 2.18 20.96 6.22
CA ARG A 132 0.94 20.60 5.52
C ARG A 132 1.22 19.97 4.17
N ALA A 133 2.13 20.55 3.39
CA ALA A 133 2.51 20.05 2.08
C ALA A 133 3.12 18.64 2.16
N VAL A 134 4.08 18.43 3.07
CA VAL A 134 4.69 17.10 3.30
C VAL A 134 3.65 16.09 3.76
N THR A 135 2.74 16.50 4.66
CA THR A 135 1.65 15.63 5.12
C THR A 135 0.74 15.22 3.96
N GLY A 136 0.34 16.16 3.10
CA GLY A 136 -0.49 15.89 1.93
C GLY A 136 0.19 14.98 0.91
N GLU A 137 1.45 15.22 0.59
CA GLU A 137 2.23 14.36 -0.31
C GLU A 137 2.44 12.95 0.26
N LEU A 138 2.67 12.83 1.57
CA LEU A 138 2.71 11.53 2.24
C LEU A 138 1.37 10.79 2.13
N GLN A 139 0.24 11.49 2.31
CA GLN A 139 -1.08 10.88 2.12
C GLN A 139 -1.24 10.35 0.70
N ARG A 140 -0.94 11.16 -0.34
CA ARG A 140 -1.03 10.75 -1.74
C ARG A 140 -0.12 9.57 -2.06
N ALA A 141 1.12 9.59 -1.56
CA ALA A 141 2.07 8.51 -1.75
C ALA A 141 1.60 7.19 -1.11
N ILE A 142 1.05 7.25 0.11
CA ILE A 142 0.52 6.06 0.80
C ILE A 142 -0.76 5.57 0.11
N GLU A 143 -1.62 6.45 -0.39
CA GLU A 143 -2.85 6.11 -1.13
C GLU A 143 -2.56 5.46 -2.49
N SER A 144 -1.39 5.72 -3.08
CA SER A 144 -0.94 5.03 -4.30
C SER A 144 -0.69 3.53 -4.10
N ILE A 145 -0.57 3.08 -2.84
CA ILE A 145 -0.40 1.66 -2.50
C ILE A 145 -1.72 0.93 -2.71
N ASN A 146 -1.72 -0.12 -3.53
CA ASN A 146 -2.92 -0.84 -3.95
C ASN A 146 -3.86 -1.25 -2.80
N ALA A 147 -3.33 -1.66 -1.65
CA ALA A 147 -4.10 -2.10 -0.48
C ALA A 147 -4.81 -0.96 0.28
N VAL A 148 -4.35 0.28 0.10
CA VAL A 148 -4.85 1.48 0.78
C VAL A 148 -5.98 2.11 -0.04
N LYS A 149 -7.08 2.45 0.63
CA LYS A 149 -8.19 3.21 0.07
C LYS A 149 -8.04 4.70 0.35
N SER A 150 -7.70 5.06 1.57
CA SER A 150 -7.37 6.42 1.98
C SER A 150 -6.38 6.40 3.15
N ALA A 151 -5.58 7.45 3.26
CA ALA A 151 -4.60 7.60 4.33
C ALA A 151 -4.75 8.96 5.00
N LYS A 152 -4.68 8.98 6.34
CA LYS A 152 -4.57 10.20 7.12
C LYS A 152 -3.26 10.22 7.87
N VAL A 153 -2.43 11.20 7.56
CA VAL A 153 -1.11 11.38 8.19
C VAL A 153 -1.19 12.54 9.17
N LEU A 154 -0.73 12.31 10.39
CA LEU A 154 -0.52 13.34 11.41
C LEU A 154 0.97 13.42 11.67
N LEU A 155 1.61 14.46 11.15
CA LEU A 155 3.03 14.72 11.32
C LEU A 155 3.25 15.81 12.37
N VAL A 156 4.15 15.58 13.32
CA VAL A 156 4.59 16.58 14.30
C VAL A 156 6.09 16.81 14.10
N MET A 157 6.44 18.05 13.72
CA MET A 157 7.82 18.51 13.63
C MET A 157 8.07 19.52 14.76
N PRO A 158 8.94 19.20 15.74
CA PRO A 158 9.27 20.11 16.82
C PRO A 158 10.11 21.30 16.32
N GLU A 159 10.02 22.42 17.02
CA GLU A 159 10.82 23.61 16.71
C GLU A 159 12.27 23.44 17.16
N GLU A 160 13.22 23.85 16.31
CA GLU A 160 14.62 23.96 16.70
C GLU A 160 14.80 25.12 17.69
N SER A 161 15.06 24.79 18.95
CA SER A 161 15.37 25.79 19.98
C SER A 161 16.88 25.99 20.09
N VAL A 162 17.36 27.20 19.85
CA VAL A 162 18.77 27.59 20.09
C VAL A 162 19.16 27.57 21.58
N PHE A 163 18.19 27.38 22.47
CA PHE A 163 18.38 27.39 23.92
C PHE A 163 18.24 26.00 24.57
N SER A 164 17.90 24.96 23.80
CA SER A 164 17.83 23.58 24.28
C SER A 164 18.94 22.76 23.63
N SER A 165 19.70 22.01 24.42
CA SER A 165 20.62 20.98 23.91
C SER A 165 19.90 19.68 23.51
N GLU A 166 18.65 19.51 23.94
CA GLU A 166 17.81 18.39 23.54
C GLU A 166 16.87 18.82 22.43
N GLU A 167 17.16 18.32 21.23
CA GLU A 167 16.27 18.39 20.08
C GLU A 167 15.23 17.28 20.21
N SER A 168 13.94 17.65 20.29
CA SER A 168 12.86 16.66 20.26
C SER A 168 12.82 16.01 18.87
N ALA A 169 12.58 14.70 18.80
CA ALA A 169 12.50 14.01 17.52
C ALA A 169 11.11 14.20 16.88
N PRO A 170 11.01 14.34 15.55
CA PRO A 170 9.72 14.30 14.85
C PRO A 170 8.98 12.97 15.10
N THR A 171 7.65 13.03 15.06
CA THR A 171 6.78 11.86 15.21
C THR A 171 5.68 11.88 14.16
N ALA A 172 5.24 10.69 13.73
CA ALA A 172 4.17 10.55 12.76
C ALA A 172 3.16 9.47 13.18
N SER A 173 1.88 9.77 13.01
CA SER A 173 0.78 8.81 13.19
C SER A 173 -0.02 8.71 11.90
N ILE A 174 -0.18 7.49 11.39
CA ILE A 174 -0.80 7.22 10.10
C ILE A 174 -2.02 6.34 10.34
N VAL A 175 -3.19 6.84 9.94
CA VAL A 175 -4.44 6.09 9.97
C VAL A 175 -4.77 5.63 8.55
N LEU A 176 -4.90 4.32 8.36
CA LEU A 176 -5.18 3.71 7.06
C LEU A 176 -6.62 3.23 6.99
N THR A 177 -7.30 3.57 5.90
CA THR A 177 -8.52 2.88 5.47
C THR A 177 -8.13 1.87 4.40
N LEU A 178 -8.34 0.59 4.67
CA LEU A 178 -7.94 -0.49 3.76
C LEU A 178 -9.09 -0.90 2.83
N LYS A 179 -8.78 -1.35 1.60
CA LYS A 179 -9.82 -1.84 0.66
C LYS A 179 -10.42 -3.17 1.11
N ASN A 180 -9.58 -4.10 1.58
CA ASN A 180 -9.96 -5.48 1.92
C ASN A 180 -9.71 -5.83 3.40
N GLN A 181 -9.64 -4.84 4.30
CA GLN A 181 -9.36 -4.99 5.74
C GLN A 181 -8.05 -5.73 6.10
N GLN A 182 -7.21 -6.06 5.11
CA GLN A 182 -5.92 -6.72 5.30
C GLN A 182 -4.85 -5.96 4.53
N ILE A 183 -3.67 -5.87 5.15
CA ILE A 183 -2.45 -5.31 4.59
C ILE A 183 -1.29 -6.21 5.02
N SER A 184 -0.31 -6.43 4.14
CA SER A 184 0.85 -7.26 4.51
C SER A 184 1.81 -6.49 5.41
N ASP A 185 2.52 -7.20 6.27
CA ASP A 185 3.55 -6.60 7.14
C ASP A 185 4.64 -5.90 6.31
N GLU A 186 5.00 -6.43 5.11
CA GLU A 186 5.96 -5.75 4.24
C GLU A 186 5.41 -4.42 3.71
N SER A 187 4.10 -4.35 3.42
CA SER A 187 3.46 -3.11 2.97
C SER A 187 3.43 -2.07 4.10
N VAL A 188 3.16 -2.49 5.34
CA VAL A 188 3.22 -1.62 6.52
C VAL A 188 4.65 -1.12 6.75
N GLN A 189 5.65 -2.00 6.66
CA GLN A 189 7.06 -1.63 6.78
C GLN A 189 7.49 -0.68 5.66
N GLY A 190 6.98 -0.87 4.45
CA GLY A 190 7.16 0.03 3.32
C GLY A 190 6.63 1.43 3.62
N ILE A 191 5.42 1.53 4.19
CA ILE A 191 4.82 2.81 4.62
C ILE A 191 5.66 3.50 5.69
N VAL A 192 6.12 2.76 6.71
CA VAL A 192 7.00 3.30 7.77
C VAL A 192 8.30 3.83 7.17
N THR A 193 8.93 3.04 6.31
CA THR A 193 10.22 3.39 5.67
C THR A 193 10.06 4.62 4.78
N LEU A 194 9.01 4.66 3.95
CA LEU A 194 8.68 5.79 3.09
C LEU A 194 8.47 7.07 3.92
N THR A 195 7.72 6.98 5.01
CA THR A 195 7.45 8.12 5.90
C THR A 195 8.72 8.62 6.58
N SER A 196 9.51 7.70 7.16
CA SER A 196 10.78 8.05 7.83
C SER A 196 11.83 8.64 6.87
N GLY A 197 11.83 8.20 5.60
CA GLY A 197 12.74 8.73 4.58
C GLY A 197 12.30 10.09 4.01
N ALA A 198 11.00 10.40 4.09
CA ALA A 198 10.45 11.66 3.56
C ALA A 198 10.56 12.84 4.54
N VAL A 199 10.73 12.57 5.85
CA VAL A 199 10.80 13.61 6.89
C VAL A 199 12.18 13.60 7.53
N GLU A 200 12.80 14.77 7.60
CA GLU A 200 14.12 14.92 8.22
C GLU A 200 14.08 14.51 9.70
N LYS A 201 15.11 13.79 10.16
CA LYS A 201 15.27 13.34 11.56
C LYS A 201 14.13 12.43 12.10
N LEU A 202 13.16 12.01 11.27
CA LEU A 202 12.12 11.08 11.66
C LEU A 202 12.64 9.64 11.63
N LYS A 203 12.73 9.00 12.80
CA LYS A 203 13.13 7.60 12.88
C LYS A 203 11.93 6.65 12.66
N PRO A 204 12.14 5.44 12.09
CA PRO A 204 11.08 4.44 11.92
C PRO A 204 10.32 4.10 13.20
N GLU A 205 11.01 4.08 14.35
CA GLU A 205 10.44 3.81 15.68
C GLU A 205 9.39 4.84 16.12
N ASN A 206 9.45 6.06 15.57
CA ASN A 206 8.53 7.17 15.86
C ASN A 206 7.34 7.25 14.89
N VAL A 207 7.17 6.26 14.01
CA VAL A 207 6.05 6.17 13.08
C VAL A 207 5.08 5.09 13.55
N LYS A 208 3.84 5.49 13.83
CA LYS A 208 2.77 4.57 14.24
C LYS A 208 1.75 4.46 13.12
N VAL A 209 1.46 3.23 12.70
CA VAL A 209 0.43 2.96 11.68
C VAL A 209 -0.71 2.19 12.34
N VAL A 210 -1.93 2.70 12.16
CA VAL A 210 -3.17 2.11 12.68
C VAL A 210 -4.18 1.97 11.55
N ASP A 211 -5.05 0.96 11.64
CA ASP A 211 -6.18 0.83 10.71
C ASP A 211 -7.40 1.65 11.18
N SER A 212 -8.41 1.76 10.31
CA SER A 212 -9.68 2.44 10.61
C SER A 212 -10.51 1.76 11.70
N ALA A 213 -10.19 0.52 12.08
CA ALA A 213 -10.85 -0.22 13.17
C ALA A 213 -10.14 -0.03 14.52
N GLY A 214 -9.00 0.69 14.55
CA GLY A 214 -8.21 0.94 15.75
C GLY A 214 -7.16 -0.12 16.05
N ASN A 215 -6.89 -1.05 15.13
CA ASN A 215 -5.80 -2.02 15.29
C ASN A 215 -4.47 -1.37 14.91
N THR A 216 -3.47 -1.50 15.78
CA THR A 216 -2.11 -1.07 15.47
C THR A 216 -1.47 -2.05 14.50
N LEU A 217 -1.15 -1.56 13.30
CA LEU A 217 -0.50 -2.32 12.23
C LEU A 217 1.02 -2.32 12.39
N THR A 218 1.58 -1.25 12.96
CA THR A 218 2.98 -1.24 13.40
C THR A 218 3.13 -1.95 14.73
N ARG A 219 3.85 -3.06 14.73
CA ARG A 219 4.39 -3.63 15.98
C ARG A 219 5.57 -2.77 16.39
N THR A 220 5.33 -1.76 17.21
CA THR A 220 6.45 -1.06 17.83
C THR A 220 7.05 -1.98 18.88
N GLU A 221 8.35 -2.18 18.78
CA GLU A 221 9.14 -2.96 19.72
C GLU A 221 9.19 -2.22 21.06
N ASP A 222 8.15 -2.33 21.88
CA ASP A 222 8.27 -2.01 23.31
C ASP A 222 9.34 -2.96 23.92
N GLU A 223 10.10 -2.49 24.91
CA GLU A 223 11.25 -3.23 25.48
C GLU A 223 10.89 -4.64 26.00
N ALA A 224 9.66 -4.87 26.44
CA ALA A 224 9.16 -6.20 26.81
C ALA A 224 8.91 -7.13 25.59
N SER A 225 8.70 -6.53 24.40
CA SER A 225 8.48 -7.19 23.12
C SER A 225 9.76 -7.33 22.27
N GLN A 226 10.89 -6.71 22.63
CA GLN A 226 12.18 -6.94 21.97
C GLN A 226 12.64 -8.40 22.14
N LEU A 227 12.45 -8.98 23.34
CA LEU A 227 12.75 -10.40 23.58
C LEU A 227 11.85 -11.32 22.74
N SER A 228 10.57 -10.98 22.58
CA SER A 228 9.63 -11.74 21.74
C SER A 228 9.88 -11.53 20.23
N GLY A 229 10.30 -10.33 19.81
CA GLY A 229 10.65 -10.00 18.42
C GLY A 229 11.95 -10.68 17.97
N LEU A 230 12.98 -10.66 18.83
CA LEU A 230 14.23 -11.40 18.63
C LEU A 230 13.96 -12.91 18.56
N ASN A 231 13.15 -13.45 19.47
CA ASN A 231 12.75 -14.86 19.43
C ASN A 231 12.02 -15.22 18.12
N ASN A 232 11.09 -14.38 17.66
CA ASN A 232 10.41 -14.61 16.39
C ASN A 232 11.38 -14.54 15.20
N LYS A 233 12.38 -13.64 15.23
CA LYS A 233 13.43 -13.58 14.21
C LYS A 233 14.31 -14.83 14.22
N TYR A 234 14.69 -15.34 15.40
CA TYR A 234 15.47 -16.57 15.52
C TYR A 234 14.68 -17.80 15.05
N ILE A 235 13.38 -17.87 15.36
CA ILE A 235 12.47 -18.91 14.86
C ILE A 235 12.38 -18.83 13.32
N ALA A 236 12.16 -17.64 12.76
CA ALA A 236 12.09 -17.46 11.31
C ALA A 236 13.41 -17.86 10.60
N ILE A 237 14.57 -17.54 11.20
CA ILE A 237 15.87 -17.98 10.68
C ILE A 237 15.96 -19.51 10.72
N LYS A 238 15.61 -20.12 11.86
CA LYS A 238 15.58 -21.58 12.01
C LYS A 238 14.70 -22.24 10.95
N ASP A 239 13.45 -21.82 10.82
CA ASP A 239 12.49 -22.35 9.85
C ASP A 239 13.01 -22.21 8.41
N SER A 240 13.65 -21.08 8.08
CA SER A 240 14.22 -20.86 6.75
C SER A 240 15.38 -21.81 6.42
N TYR A 241 16.22 -22.11 7.41
CA TYR A 241 17.33 -23.07 7.26
C TYR A 241 16.81 -24.50 7.16
N GLU A 242 15.85 -24.88 8.01
CA GLU A 242 15.19 -26.19 7.97
C GLU A 242 14.57 -26.43 6.59
N LYS A 243 13.75 -25.49 6.11
CA LYS A 243 13.13 -25.56 4.77
C LYS A 243 14.16 -25.64 3.65
N THR A 244 15.25 -24.88 3.73
CA THR A 244 16.32 -24.94 2.72
C THR A 244 16.98 -26.32 2.66
N LEU A 245 17.21 -26.96 3.81
CA LEU A 245 17.75 -28.32 3.86
C LEU A 245 16.72 -29.34 3.37
N GLU A 246 15.45 -29.19 3.74
CA GLU A 246 14.36 -30.05 3.26
C GLU A 246 14.25 -30.00 1.74
N GLU A 247 14.32 -28.80 1.14
CA GLU A 247 14.32 -28.62 -0.31
C GLU A 247 15.53 -29.27 -0.99
N LYS A 248 16.72 -29.26 -0.37
CA LYS A 248 17.90 -29.95 -0.90
C LYS A 248 17.69 -31.46 -0.93
N VAL A 249 17.17 -32.03 0.15
CA VAL A 249 16.85 -33.46 0.22
C VAL A 249 15.73 -33.81 -0.78
N ALA A 250 14.69 -33.00 -0.86
CA ALA A 250 13.59 -33.20 -1.80
C ALA A 250 14.06 -33.17 -3.25
N LYS A 251 14.96 -32.25 -3.63
CA LYS A 251 15.55 -32.20 -4.98
C LYS A 251 16.35 -33.46 -5.33
N LEU A 252 16.94 -34.14 -4.34
CA LEU A 252 17.65 -35.41 -4.55
C LEU A 252 16.71 -36.61 -4.67
N LEU A 253 15.63 -36.63 -3.88
CA LEU A 253 14.69 -37.75 -3.86
C LEU A 253 13.64 -37.69 -4.98
N THR A 254 13.31 -36.49 -5.48
CA THR A 254 12.29 -36.28 -6.52
C THR A 254 12.55 -37.09 -7.80
N PRO A 255 13.76 -37.14 -8.38
CA PRO A 255 14.02 -37.94 -9.57
C PRO A 255 13.92 -39.46 -9.35
N ILE A 256 14.03 -39.93 -8.10
CA ILE A 256 14.06 -41.35 -7.76
C ILE A 256 12.65 -41.86 -7.45
N TYR A 257 11.89 -41.13 -6.64
CA TYR A 257 10.59 -41.57 -6.12
C TYR A 257 9.40 -40.73 -6.62
N GLY A 258 9.64 -39.50 -7.07
CA GLY A 258 8.58 -38.52 -7.37
C GLY A 258 8.17 -37.70 -6.13
N ALA A 259 7.70 -36.47 -6.35
CA ALA A 259 7.45 -35.49 -5.28
C ALA A 259 6.42 -35.95 -4.23
N ASP A 260 5.45 -36.78 -4.62
CA ASP A 260 4.35 -37.22 -3.74
C ASP A 260 4.65 -38.54 -2.99
N LYS A 261 5.87 -39.07 -3.14
CA LYS A 261 6.25 -40.39 -2.61
C LYS A 261 7.25 -40.33 -1.47
N PHE A 262 7.54 -39.16 -0.94
CA PHE A 262 8.39 -39.02 0.23
C PHE A 262 8.01 -37.78 1.04
N GLN A 263 8.34 -37.78 2.33
CA GLN A 263 8.22 -36.63 3.20
C GLN A 263 9.54 -36.46 3.96
N VAL A 264 10.02 -35.23 4.00
CA VAL A 264 11.25 -34.85 4.72
C VAL A 264 10.85 -33.90 5.82
N SER A 265 11.37 -34.13 7.02
CA SER A 265 11.32 -33.17 8.12
C SER A 265 12.72 -33.04 8.71
N ILE A 266 13.21 -31.81 8.80
CA ILE A 266 14.51 -31.50 9.40
C ILE A 266 14.30 -30.57 10.57
N ASN A 267 14.92 -30.91 11.70
CA ASN A 267 14.98 -30.07 12.87
C ASN A 267 16.42 -29.63 13.13
N LEU A 268 16.61 -28.33 13.33
CA LEU A 268 17.91 -27.72 13.62
C LEU A 268 17.94 -27.14 15.03
N ASP A 269 19.05 -27.40 15.71
CA ASP A 269 19.46 -26.73 16.93
C ASP A 269 20.51 -25.68 16.54
N LEU A 270 20.17 -24.40 16.67
CA LEU A 270 21.01 -23.28 16.25
C LEU A 270 21.49 -22.49 17.47
N ASN A 271 22.80 -22.26 17.54
CA ASN A 271 23.39 -21.40 18.55
C ASN A 271 23.44 -19.95 18.05
N PHE A 272 22.76 -19.05 18.76
CA PHE A 272 22.72 -17.61 18.48
C PHE A 272 23.57 -16.77 19.44
N ASP A 273 24.41 -17.41 20.26
CA ASP A 273 25.31 -16.73 21.18
C ASP A 273 26.40 -15.97 20.40
N SER A 274 26.55 -14.70 20.70
CA SER A 274 27.68 -13.91 20.22
C SER A 274 28.77 -13.93 21.29
N ILE A 275 29.85 -14.66 21.01
CA ILE A 275 31.00 -14.78 21.91
C ILE A 275 32.15 -13.96 21.34
N GLU A 276 32.55 -12.92 22.07
CA GLU A 276 33.79 -12.19 21.84
C GLU A 276 34.89 -12.78 22.72
N ARG A 277 35.95 -13.33 22.11
CA ARG A 277 37.14 -13.79 22.84
C ARG A 277 38.32 -12.91 22.47
N LYS A 278 38.94 -12.30 23.48
CA LYS A 278 40.20 -11.57 23.35
C LYS A 278 41.32 -12.44 23.89
N LYS A 279 42.21 -12.90 23.00
CA LYS A 279 43.45 -13.60 23.36
C LYS A 279 44.60 -12.63 23.18
N VAL A 280 45.38 -12.42 24.24
CA VAL A 280 46.64 -11.67 24.18
C VAL A 280 47.76 -12.68 24.32
N THR A 281 48.54 -12.85 23.26
CA THR A 281 49.77 -13.64 23.28
C THR A 281 50.94 -12.68 23.43
N TYR A 282 51.85 -13.02 24.33
CA TYR A 282 53.09 -12.27 24.55
C TYR A 282 54.22 -13.08 23.93
N ASP A 283 55.02 -12.45 23.08
CA ASP A 283 56.22 -13.07 22.51
C ASP A 283 57.39 -13.05 23.53
N ASP A 284 58.50 -13.69 23.18
CA ASP A 284 59.70 -13.61 24.02
C ASP A 284 60.22 -12.15 24.05
N PRO A 285 60.52 -11.59 25.23
CA PRO A 285 60.94 -10.20 25.35
C PRO A 285 62.28 -9.95 24.63
N GLU A 286 62.35 -8.91 23.80
CA GLU A 286 63.59 -8.49 23.15
C GLU A 286 64.17 -7.25 23.84
N ILE A 287 65.50 -7.19 23.98
CA ILE A 287 66.17 -6.06 24.64
C ILE A 287 66.20 -4.86 23.67
N LYS A 288 65.49 -3.79 24.00
CA LYS A 288 65.43 -2.55 23.21
C LYS A 288 66.54 -1.59 23.57
N SER A 289 66.78 -1.41 24.87
CA SER A 289 67.85 -0.55 25.36
C SER A 289 68.49 -1.14 26.61
N GLU A 290 69.81 -1.06 26.68
CA GLU A 290 70.56 -1.51 27.83
C GLU A 290 71.55 -0.41 28.23
N THR A 291 71.48 0.01 29.49
CA THR A 291 72.44 0.94 30.07
C THR A 291 73.20 0.26 31.20
N VAL A 292 74.51 0.18 31.03
CA VAL A 292 75.43 -0.34 32.03
C VAL A 292 76.27 0.82 32.57
N GLN A 293 76.28 1.00 33.89
CA GLN A 293 77.11 1.97 34.58
C GLN A 293 78.00 1.24 35.58
N ALA A 294 79.31 1.40 35.43
CA ALA A 294 80.32 0.86 36.34
C ALA A 294 81.24 1.99 36.80
N ALA A 295 81.49 2.10 38.10
CA ALA A 295 82.40 3.09 38.69
C ALA A 295 83.38 2.41 39.66
N GLY A 296 84.67 2.73 39.53
CA GLY A 296 85.77 2.24 40.37
C GLY A 296 87.09 2.94 40.08
N SER A 297 87.98 3.08 41.07
CA SER A 297 89.14 3.99 40.99
C SER A 297 90.37 3.44 40.28
N GLN A 298 90.35 2.21 39.75
CA GLN A 298 91.38 1.64 38.87
C GLN A 298 90.90 0.27 38.37
N GLY A 299 90.44 0.20 37.12
CA GLY A 299 90.05 -1.06 36.50
C GLY A 299 89.50 -0.86 35.09
N THR A 300 89.94 -1.69 34.16
CA THR A 300 89.41 -1.74 32.79
C THR A 300 88.01 -2.36 32.85
N VAL A 301 87.00 -1.62 32.40
CA VAL A 301 85.63 -2.13 32.25
C VAL A 301 85.63 -3.09 31.05
N GLN A 302 85.41 -4.39 31.28
CA GLN A 302 85.07 -5.33 30.21
C GLN A 302 83.54 -5.36 30.11
N GLU A 303 83.00 -4.89 28.98
CA GLU A 303 81.57 -5.06 28.68
C GLU A 303 81.26 -6.55 28.53
N ALA A 304 80.30 -7.05 29.31
CA ALA A 304 79.69 -8.33 29.03
C ALA A 304 78.76 -8.15 27.82
N GLN A 305 79.09 -8.78 26.69
CA GLN A 305 78.14 -8.91 25.60
C GLN A 305 77.13 -9.99 25.97
N THR A 306 75.89 -9.61 26.22
CA THR A 306 74.79 -10.55 26.43
C THR A 306 73.59 -10.04 25.66
N GLY A 307 73.15 -10.79 24.66
CA GLY A 307 72.06 -10.42 23.76
C GLY A 307 70.71 -11.05 24.11
N THR A 308 70.57 -11.60 25.32
CA THR A 308 69.37 -12.35 25.76
C THR A 308 68.96 -11.98 27.19
N VAL A 309 67.66 -11.99 27.47
CA VAL A 309 67.04 -11.49 28.72
C VAL A 309 67.42 -12.30 29.97
N ASP A 310 67.85 -13.56 29.81
CA ASP A 310 68.21 -14.48 30.92
C ASP A 310 69.71 -14.51 31.29
N ASP A 311 70.55 -13.68 30.67
CA ASP A 311 71.98 -13.67 30.96
C ASP A 311 72.30 -12.91 32.27
N ASN A 312 72.78 -13.64 33.28
CA ASN A 312 73.27 -13.06 34.53
C ASN A 312 74.67 -12.46 34.35
N VAL A 313 74.90 -11.26 34.89
CA VAL A 313 76.15 -10.51 34.74
C VAL A 313 77.28 -11.17 35.54
N SER A 314 78.44 -11.38 34.93
CA SER A 314 79.65 -11.77 35.66
C SER A 314 80.13 -10.62 36.55
N ASN A 315 80.48 -10.94 37.80
CA ASN A 315 80.81 -10.01 38.87
C ASN A 315 81.95 -9.04 38.49
N VAL A 316 81.85 -7.75 38.83
CA VAL A 316 82.95 -6.79 38.65
C VAL A 316 84.02 -7.04 39.71
N THR A 317 85.06 -7.81 39.37
CA THR A 317 86.23 -8.00 40.24
C THR A 317 87.27 -6.89 40.02
N GLY A 318 87.42 -5.99 40.99
CA GLY A 318 88.54 -5.07 41.07
C GLY A 318 89.79 -5.75 41.65
N THR A 319 90.98 -5.36 41.19
CA THR A 319 92.25 -5.82 41.79
C THR A 319 92.48 -5.08 43.11
N ASP A 320 92.77 -5.85 44.17
CA ASP A 320 93.01 -5.46 45.57
C ASP A 320 93.27 -3.97 45.84
N GLY A 321 92.20 -3.28 46.26
CA GLY A 321 92.23 -1.90 46.71
C GLY A 321 90.90 -1.53 47.35
N GLU A 322 90.95 -0.88 48.51
CA GLU A 322 89.81 -0.43 49.30
C GLU A 322 89.10 0.73 48.60
N GLY A 323 88.34 0.41 47.55
CA GLY A 323 87.58 1.33 46.73
C GLY A 323 86.13 0.88 46.62
N ASN A 324 85.19 1.81 46.85
CA ASN A 324 83.77 1.54 46.73
C ASN A 324 83.40 1.42 45.24
N ASN A 325 83.38 0.20 44.72
CA ASN A 325 83.01 -0.07 43.33
C ASN A 325 81.49 -0.26 43.23
N SER A 326 80.85 0.39 42.27
CA SER A 326 79.40 0.26 42.03
C SER A 326 79.13 -0.17 40.60
N TYR A 327 78.25 -1.16 40.43
CA TYR A 327 77.74 -1.62 39.15
C TYR A 327 76.22 -1.49 39.13
N SER A 328 75.68 -0.89 38.08
CA SER A 328 74.24 -0.75 37.84
C SER A 328 73.94 -1.10 36.39
N ARG A 329 73.02 -2.03 36.17
CA ARG A 329 72.51 -2.43 34.86
C ARG A 329 71.01 -2.15 34.82
N SER A 330 70.57 -1.41 33.81
CA SER A 330 69.16 -1.17 33.53
C SER A 330 68.88 -1.68 32.12
N VAL A 331 67.96 -2.63 32.00
CA VAL A 331 67.54 -3.22 30.72
C VAL A 331 66.08 -2.86 30.48
N GLU A 332 65.78 -2.30 29.33
CA GLU A 332 64.44 -2.02 28.84
C GLU A 332 64.11 -3.03 27.74
N ASN A 333 63.10 -3.85 27.98
CA ASN A 333 62.65 -4.85 27.02
C ASN A 333 61.44 -4.33 26.25
N GLU A 334 61.44 -4.56 24.94
CA GLU A 334 60.26 -4.45 24.10
C GLU A 334 59.56 -5.81 24.07
N LEU A 335 58.25 -5.77 24.27
CA LEU A 335 57.42 -6.97 24.30
C LEU A 335 56.38 -6.83 23.21
N ASP A 336 56.55 -7.62 22.17
CA ASP A 336 55.53 -7.70 21.14
C ASP A 336 54.31 -8.42 21.69
N THR A 337 53.15 -7.83 21.42
CA THR A 337 51.86 -8.36 21.85
C THR A 337 50.99 -8.57 20.64
N GLU A 338 50.60 -9.82 20.41
CA GLU A 338 49.58 -10.15 19.42
C GLU A 338 48.23 -10.24 20.15
N THR A 339 47.35 -9.29 19.85
CA THR A 339 45.96 -9.32 20.32
C THR A 339 45.07 -9.88 19.21
N THR A 340 44.58 -11.09 19.41
CA THR A 340 43.55 -11.68 18.53
C THR A 340 42.17 -11.50 19.17
N THR A 341 41.30 -10.73 18.52
CA THR A 341 39.87 -10.67 18.85
C THR A 341 39.11 -11.60 17.91
N THR A 342 38.52 -12.66 18.45
CA THR A 342 37.65 -13.57 17.69
C THR A 342 36.21 -13.32 18.07
N ILE A 343 35.40 -12.92 17.09
CA ILE A 343 33.94 -12.79 17.21
C ILE A 343 33.34 -14.01 16.53
N THR A 344 32.71 -14.90 17.30
CA THR A 344 31.96 -16.04 16.73
C THR A 344 30.62 -15.52 16.19
N ALA A 345 30.34 -15.81 14.91
CA ALA A 345 29.09 -15.41 14.28
C ALA A 345 27.93 -16.26 14.83
N PRO A 346 26.79 -15.63 15.18
CA PRO A 346 25.59 -16.36 15.60
C PRO A 346 24.95 -17.09 14.41
N GLY A 347 24.27 -18.22 14.69
CA GLY A 347 23.59 -19.05 13.70
C GLY A 347 24.33 -20.35 13.32
N MET A 348 25.30 -20.78 14.12
CA MET A 348 25.98 -22.07 13.92
C MET A 348 25.03 -23.22 14.27
N ILE A 349 25.04 -24.28 13.45
CA ILE A 349 24.28 -25.51 13.72
C ILE A 349 25.01 -26.29 14.81
N GLU A 350 24.37 -26.48 15.95
CA GLU A 350 24.87 -27.36 17.02
C GLU A 350 24.49 -28.81 16.77
N ARG A 351 23.28 -29.05 16.27
CA ARG A 351 22.76 -30.40 16.00
C ARG A 351 21.69 -30.36 14.94
N MET A 352 21.68 -31.38 14.09
CA MET A 352 20.64 -31.61 13.10
C MET A 352 20.01 -32.99 13.27
N THR A 353 18.68 -33.03 13.29
CA THR A 353 17.91 -34.28 13.25
C THR A 353 17.06 -34.29 12.00
N SER A 354 17.24 -35.30 11.14
CA SER A 354 16.49 -35.46 9.91
C SER A 354 15.68 -36.75 9.92
N SER A 355 14.39 -36.63 9.61
CA SER A 355 13.49 -37.77 9.44
C SER A 355 12.97 -37.77 8.00
N ILE A 356 13.26 -38.85 7.28
CA ILE A 356 12.81 -39.05 5.91
C ILE A 356 11.93 -40.29 5.87
N VAL A 357 10.73 -40.12 5.33
CA VAL A 357 9.80 -41.22 5.11
C VAL A 357 9.56 -41.37 3.61
N ILE A 358 9.65 -42.59 3.10
CA ILE A 358 9.51 -42.89 1.66
C ILE A 358 8.40 -43.92 1.48
N ASN A 359 7.56 -43.69 0.48
CA ASN A 359 6.48 -44.58 0.07
C ASN A 359 6.99 -45.75 -0.79
N ALA A 360 7.85 -46.57 -0.19
CA ALA A 360 8.45 -47.75 -0.78
C ALA A 360 8.90 -48.74 0.31
N ASN A 361 8.96 -50.02 -0.05
CA ASN A 361 9.59 -51.02 0.80
C ASN A 361 11.12 -50.97 0.59
N LEU A 362 11.84 -50.44 1.57
CA LEU A 362 13.29 -50.25 1.51
C LEU A 362 14.01 -51.40 2.20
N SER A 363 15.01 -51.99 1.54
CA SER A 363 15.91 -52.93 2.21
C SER A 363 16.89 -52.17 3.13
N GLN A 364 17.52 -52.88 4.08
CA GLN A 364 18.56 -52.27 4.93
C GLN A 364 19.74 -51.72 4.12
N ALA A 365 20.03 -52.31 2.96
CA ALA A 365 21.08 -51.82 2.07
C ALA A 365 20.68 -50.49 1.42
N ASP A 366 19.45 -50.37 0.92
CA ASP A 366 18.93 -49.14 0.31
C ASP A 366 18.86 -48.00 1.33
N GLN A 367 18.48 -48.31 2.58
CA GLN A 367 18.47 -47.33 3.67
C GLN A 367 19.87 -46.77 3.94
N ALA A 368 20.90 -47.62 3.96
CA ALA A 368 22.28 -47.19 4.20
C ALA A 368 22.83 -46.34 3.05
N GLU A 369 22.54 -46.72 1.80
CA GLU A 369 22.96 -45.95 0.61
C GLU A 369 22.28 -44.57 0.56
N LEU A 370 20.97 -44.52 0.81
CA LEU A 370 20.22 -43.26 0.89
C LEU A 370 20.70 -42.40 2.05
N GLN A 371 21.02 -43.00 3.21
CA GLN A 371 21.56 -42.28 4.35
C GLN A 371 22.89 -41.61 3.99
N GLN A 372 23.79 -42.29 3.29
CA GLN A 372 25.07 -41.73 2.87
C GLN A 372 24.90 -40.59 1.84
N LEU A 373 23.97 -40.76 0.90
CA LEU A 373 23.66 -39.74 -0.11
C LEU A 373 23.09 -38.47 0.54
N ILE A 374 22.10 -38.63 1.41
CA ILE A 374 21.47 -37.52 2.12
C ILE A 374 22.49 -36.84 3.05
N ALA A 375 23.27 -37.62 3.80
CA ALA A 375 24.32 -37.10 4.69
C ALA A 375 25.27 -36.14 3.97
N SER A 376 25.69 -36.50 2.76
CA SER A 376 26.58 -35.66 1.93
C SER A 376 25.92 -34.36 1.47
N ALA A 377 24.60 -34.36 1.29
CA ALA A 377 23.85 -33.21 0.78
C ALA A 377 23.46 -32.20 1.87
N VAL A 378 23.17 -32.67 3.08
CA VAL A 378 22.80 -31.83 4.22
C VAL A 378 24.01 -31.38 5.04
N GLY A 379 25.20 -31.92 4.76
CA GLY A 379 26.42 -31.61 5.50
C GLY A 379 26.43 -32.24 6.88
N TYR A 380 26.03 -33.52 6.96
CA TYR A 380 26.02 -34.32 8.18
C TYR A 380 27.38 -34.34 8.87
N ASP A 381 27.36 -34.16 10.18
CA ASP A 381 28.54 -34.21 11.03
C ASP A 381 28.30 -35.11 12.25
N ASN A 382 29.16 -36.12 12.41
CA ASN A 382 29.08 -37.05 13.54
C ASN A 382 29.54 -36.40 14.85
N ASP A 383 30.49 -35.47 14.79
CA ASP A 383 31.06 -34.80 15.96
C ASP A 383 30.06 -33.81 16.56
N ARG A 384 29.17 -33.24 15.74
CA ARG A 384 28.01 -32.44 16.18
C ARG A 384 26.87 -33.28 16.78
N GLY A 385 26.89 -34.59 16.58
CA GLY A 385 25.82 -35.48 17.03
C GLY A 385 24.58 -35.46 16.13
N ASP A 386 24.76 -35.20 14.83
CA ASP A 386 23.66 -35.22 13.86
C ASP A 386 23.06 -36.62 13.73
N GLN A 387 21.76 -36.69 13.43
CA GLN A 387 21.01 -37.93 13.25
C GLN A 387 20.17 -37.90 11.99
N ILE A 388 20.21 -38.99 11.22
CA ILE A 388 19.40 -39.17 10.02
C ILE A 388 18.65 -40.50 10.17
N ALA A 389 17.32 -40.43 10.17
CA ALA A 389 16.44 -41.59 10.21
C ALA A 389 15.69 -41.70 8.88
N ILE A 390 15.79 -42.85 8.22
CA ILE A 390 15.11 -43.14 6.96
C ILE A 390 14.22 -44.35 7.17
N GLN A 391 12.94 -44.22 6.81
CA GLN A 391 11.98 -45.32 6.89
C GLN A 391 11.12 -45.43 5.64
N GLY A 392 10.82 -46.68 5.27
CA GLY A 392 9.90 -47.01 4.18
C GLY A 392 8.55 -47.44 4.73
N PHE A 393 7.47 -46.74 4.37
CA PHE A 393 6.08 -47.12 4.73
C PHE A 393 5.16 -46.90 3.55
N ASP A 394 4.11 -47.72 3.42
CA ASP A 394 3.05 -47.44 2.46
C ASP A 394 2.23 -46.24 2.95
N PHE A 395 2.19 -45.16 2.16
CA PHE A 395 1.41 -43.98 2.53
C PHE A 395 -0.07 -44.28 2.37
N ALA A 396 -0.89 -43.73 3.27
CA ALA A 396 -2.33 -43.78 3.11
C ALA A 396 -2.71 -43.14 1.77
N GLN A 397 -3.38 -43.90 0.89
CA GLN A 397 -4.03 -43.31 -0.27
C GLN A 397 -5.17 -42.45 0.27
N ALA A 398 -5.04 -41.13 0.11
CA ALA A 398 -6.21 -40.27 0.19
C ALA A 398 -7.16 -40.75 -0.90
N GLU A 399 -8.34 -41.25 -0.52
CA GLU A 399 -9.47 -41.35 -1.43
C GLU A 399 -9.79 -39.91 -1.85
N VAL A 400 -9.19 -39.48 -2.96
CA VAL A 400 -9.65 -38.31 -3.68
C VAL A 400 -11.02 -38.71 -4.20
N ASP A 401 -12.09 -38.35 -3.47
CA ASP A 401 -13.44 -38.46 -3.97
C ASP A 401 -13.53 -37.56 -5.21
N PRO A 402 -13.58 -38.12 -6.43
CA PRO A 402 -13.64 -37.31 -7.64
C PRO A 402 -14.99 -36.57 -7.75
N ALA A 403 -15.94 -36.81 -6.84
CA ALA A 403 -17.18 -36.07 -6.77
C ALA A 403 -17.04 -34.68 -6.10
N ALA A 404 -15.98 -34.44 -5.31
CA ALA A 404 -15.80 -33.16 -4.62
C ALA A 404 -15.32 -32.01 -5.53
N ASP A 405 -14.68 -32.31 -6.67
CA ASP A 405 -14.19 -31.33 -7.65
C ASP A 405 -15.18 -31.02 -8.79
N SER A 406 -16.40 -31.58 -8.75
CA SER A 406 -17.39 -31.40 -9.83
C SER A 406 -18.42 -30.29 -9.59
N GLN A 407 -18.29 -29.48 -8.54
CA GLN A 407 -19.20 -28.33 -8.28
C GLN A 407 -18.66 -26.96 -8.73
N GLY A 408 -17.50 -26.89 -9.38
CA GLY A 408 -16.89 -25.61 -9.77
C GLY A 408 -16.30 -25.62 -11.16
N ASN A 409 -17.14 -25.74 -12.21
CA ASN A 409 -17.00 -25.08 -13.53
C ASN A 409 -17.84 -25.77 -14.61
N GLU A 410 -19.11 -25.42 -14.72
CA GLU A 410 -19.90 -25.60 -15.96
C GLU A 410 -20.87 -24.42 -16.12
N PRO A 411 -20.44 -23.23 -16.60
CA PRO A 411 -21.36 -22.18 -16.99
C PRO A 411 -21.49 -22.10 -18.54
N ILE A 412 -21.58 -23.21 -19.29
CA ILE A 412 -21.76 -23.11 -20.77
C ILE A 412 -22.75 -24.14 -21.35
N ALA A 413 -23.67 -24.67 -20.55
CA ALA A 413 -24.80 -25.46 -21.08
C ALA A 413 -26.10 -24.64 -21.23
N ALA A 414 -26.36 -23.67 -20.35
CA ALA A 414 -27.61 -22.91 -20.35
C ALA A 414 -27.69 -21.79 -21.41
N ALA A 415 -26.55 -21.26 -21.87
CA ALA A 415 -26.50 -20.15 -22.83
C ALA A 415 -26.95 -20.54 -24.26
N LYS A 416 -26.89 -21.83 -24.63
CA LYS A 416 -27.30 -22.31 -25.95
C LYS A 416 -28.82 -22.35 -26.16
N GLY A 417 -29.61 -22.30 -25.08
CA GLY A 417 -31.07 -22.27 -25.14
C GLY A 417 -31.62 -20.89 -25.51
N TYR A 418 -31.08 -19.82 -24.92
CA TYR A 418 -31.56 -18.45 -25.12
C TYR A 418 -31.13 -17.82 -26.45
N LEU A 419 -30.01 -18.27 -27.02
CA LEU A 419 -29.51 -17.77 -28.31
C LEU A 419 -30.47 -18.05 -29.48
N LYS A 420 -31.22 -19.16 -29.43
CA LYS A 420 -32.22 -19.50 -30.45
C LYS A 420 -33.42 -18.55 -30.43
N TYR A 421 -33.89 -18.18 -29.24
CA TYR A 421 -35.01 -17.24 -29.08
C TYR A 421 -34.61 -15.80 -29.38
N ALA A 422 -33.34 -15.42 -29.11
CA ALA A 422 -32.80 -14.10 -29.47
C ALA A 422 -32.74 -13.89 -31.00
N ILE A 423 -32.35 -14.91 -31.77
CA ILE A 423 -32.33 -14.84 -33.24
C ILE A 423 -33.75 -14.70 -33.82
N ILE A 424 -34.71 -15.46 -33.28
CA ILE A 424 -36.12 -15.38 -33.70
C ILE A 424 -36.71 -14.00 -33.35
N GLY A 425 -36.39 -13.46 -32.16
CA GLY A 425 -36.80 -12.11 -31.76
C GLY A 425 -36.25 -11.02 -32.68
N GLY A 426 -34.98 -11.12 -33.10
CA GLY A 426 -34.36 -10.19 -34.04
C GLY A 426 -34.99 -10.21 -35.43
N ILE A 427 -35.39 -11.38 -35.92
CA ILE A 427 -36.07 -11.51 -37.22
C ILE A 427 -37.47 -10.88 -37.17
N VAL A 428 -38.22 -11.06 -36.09
CA VAL A 428 -39.55 -10.46 -35.93
C VAL A 428 -39.45 -8.93 -35.80
N LEU A 429 -38.46 -8.42 -35.06
CA LEU A 429 -38.22 -6.98 -34.91
C LEU A 429 -37.87 -6.31 -36.25
N THR A 430 -37.00 -6.94 -37.05
CA THR A 430 -36.62 -6.42 -38.37
C THR A 430 -37.78 -6.42 -39.35
N LEU A 431 -38.60 -7.49 -39.36
CA LEU A 431 -39.84 -7.53 -40.15
C LEU A 431 -40.83 -6.44 -39.72
N PHE A 432 -40.97 -6.19 -38.43
CA PHE A 432 -41.83 -5.13 -37.89
C PHE A 432 -41.36 -3.73 -38.29
N LEU A 433 -40.05 -3.46 -38.25
CA LEU A 433 -39.47 -2.18 -38.68
C LEU A 433 -39.61 -1.97 -40.20
N VAL A 434 -39.47 -3.02 -41.01
CA VAL A 434 -39.70 -2.96 -42.46
C VAL A 434 -41.18 -2.66 -42.76
N ILE A 435 -42.12 -3.27 -42.03
CA ILE A 435 -43.55 -2.96 -42.16
C ILE A 435 -43.84 -1.50 -41.77
N LEU A 436 -43.25 -1.00 -40.68
CA LEU A 436 -43.36 0.41 -40.29
C LEU A 436 -42.77 1.35 -41.35
N MET A 437 -41.65 0.99 -41.96
CA MET A 437 -41.02 1.75 -43.05
C MET A 437 -41.93 1.78 -44.29
N ILE A 438 -42.51 0.63 -44.68
CA ILE A 438 -43.44 0.54 -45.82
C ILE A 438 -44.72 1.36 -45.55
N VAL A 439 -45.28 1.27 -44.34
CA VAL A 439 -46.45 2.07 -43.94
C VAL A 439 -46.11 3.57 -43.88
N GLY A 440 -44.91 3.92 -43.43
CA GLY A 440 -44.39 5.29 -43.44
C GLY A 440 -44.23 5.84 -44.86
N VAL A 441 -43.70 5.05 -45.78
CA VAL A 441 -43.53 5.43 -47.19
C VAL A 441 -44.88 5.52 -47.92
N ILE A 442 -45.83 4.61 -47.65
CA ILE A 442 -47.18 4.67 -48.23
C ILE A 442 -47.97 5.86 -47.66
N ARG A 443 -47.79 6.22 -46.38
CA ARG A 443 -48.35 7.45 -45.81
C ARG A 443 -47.70 8.71 -46.37
N ARG A 444 -46.41 8.66 -46.71
CA ARG A 444 -45.69 9.78 -47.34
C ARG A 444 -46.09 9.97 -48.81
N ARG A 445 -46.36 8.88 -49.53
CA ARG A 445 -46.85 8.89 -50.93
C ARG A 445 -48.33 9.23 -51.10
N ARG A 446 -49.09 9.39 -50.02
CA ARG A 446 -50.48 9.92 -50.05
C ARG A 446 -50.55 11.43 -49.83
N LYS A 447 -49.42 12.13 -49.87
CA LYS A 447 -49.35 13.57 -49.59
C LYS A 447 -48.67 14.41 -50.68
N GLU A 448 -48.50 13.85 -51.87
CA GLU A 448 -47.88 14.54 -53.01
C GLU A 448 -48.72 14.32 -54.28
N ASP A 449 -49.95 14.84 -54.25
CA ASP A 449 -50.65 15.34 -55.44
C ASP A 449 -50.84 16.84 -55.20
N GLU A 450 -49.85 17.66 -55.59
CA GLU A 450 -50.06 18.94 -56.28
C GLU A 450 -48.75 19.72 -56.43
N LEU A 451 -48.45 19.95 -57.70
CA LEU A 451 -47.81 21.12 -58.30
C LEU A 451 -46.30 21.07 -58.57
N GLU A 452 -46.08 21.27 -59.87
CA GLU A 452 -44.93 21.10 -60.72
C GLU A 452 -44.42 22.51 -61.14
N VAL A 453 -43.25 22.53 -61.79
CA VAL A 453 -42.61 23.58 -62.62
C VAL A 453 -42.07 24.85 -61.90
N ASP A 454 -40.89 25.42 -62.21
CA ASP A 454 -39.93 25.26 -63.32
C ASP A 454 -38.60 26.03 -63.04
N VAL A 455 -37.63 25.86 -63.96
CA VAL A 455 -36.61 26.79 -64.52
C VAL A 455 -35.16 26.77 -63.96
N THR A 456 -34.30 26.00 -64.69
CA THR A 456 -32.97 26.37 -65.29
C THR A 456 -31.75 26.62 -64.38
N GLU A 457 -30.49 26.39 -64.77
CA GLU A 457 -29.83 25.88 -65.99
C GLU A 457 -28.34 25.63 -65.68
N GLU A 458 -27.72 24.74 -66.48
CA GLU A 458 -26.34 24.78 -67.02
C GLU A 458 -25.10 24.77 -66.08
N MET A 459 -23.94 24.20 -66.39
CA MET A 459 -23.44 23.41 -67.53
C MET A 459 -22.08 22.78 -67.12
N VAL A 460 -21.76 21.61 -67.71
CA VAL A 460 -20.46 21.18 -68.28
C VAL A 460 -19.24 21.05 -67.32
N THR A 461 -18.85 19.83 -66.92
CA THR A 461 -17.92 18.87 -67.57
C THR A 461 -16.47 19.37 -67.68
N PHE A 462 -15.50 18.65 -67.08
CA PHE A 462 -14.43 17.91 -67.78
C PHE A 462 -13.40 17.27 -66.83
N ALA A 463 -13.09 16.00 -67.15
CA ALA A 463 -11.77 15.34 -67.12
C ALA A 463 -11.08 14.94 -65.79
N GLN A 464 -11.09 13.63 -65.53
CA GLN A 464 -9.98 12.81 -64.96
C GLN A 464 -8.86 12.60 -66.00
N PRO A 465 -7.71 11.89 -65.75
CA PRO A 465 -7.22 11.16 -64.55
C PRO A 465 -5.73 11.48 -64.21
N SER A 466 -5.17 11.09 -63.05
CA SER A 466 -4.42 9.82 -62.84
C SER A 466 -3.85 9.84 -61.41
N ALA A 467 -4.13 8.83 -60.58
CA ALA A 467 -3.19 7.77 -60.13
C ALA A 467 -1.94 8.32 -59.39
N VAL A 468 -1.63 7.95 -58.14
CA VAL A 468 -1.26 6.60 -57.70
C VAL A 468 -1.25 6.56 -56.15
N SER A 469 -1.79 5.45 -55.62
CA SER A 469 -1.41 4.62 -54.45
C SER A 469 -0.76 5.27 -53.21
N THR A 470 -0.97 4.80 -51.98
CA THR A 470 -1.29 3.46 -51.44
C THR A 470 -1.62 3.65 -49.96
N GLY A 471 -2.41 2.73 -49.37
CA GLY A 471 -2.31 2.41 -47.93
C GLY A 471 -3.53 2.77 -47.09
N ALA A 472 -4.43 1.80 -46.94
CA ALA A 472 -5.65 1.87 -46.15
C ALA A 472 -5.41 1.64 -44.64
N SER A 473 -6.27 2.31 -43.85
CA SER A 473 -6.77 2.02 -42.49
C SER A 473 -7.42 0.60 -42.39
N PRO A 474 -8.19 0.17 -41.34
CA PRO A 474 -8.74 0.86 -40.14
C PRO A 474 -8.65 0.03 -38.81
N THR A 475 -8.75 0.57 -37.59
CA THR A 475 -9.93 1.05 -36.81
C THR A 475 -11.13 0.10 -36.76
N VAL A 476 -11.41 -0.49 -35.58
CA VAL A 476 -12.76 -0.57 -34.97
C VAL A 476 -12.62 -0.67 -33.43
N ALA A 477 -13.25 0.24 -32.70
CA ALA A 477 -13.90 0.01 -31.40
C ALA A 477 -15.04 1.04 -31.33
N GLN A 478 -16.31 0.63 -31.28
CA GLN A 478 -17.06 0.13 -30.12
C GLN A 478 -17.83 1.28 -29.48
N GLU A 479 -19.11 1.08 -29.17
CA GLU A 479 -19.68 1.04 -27.81
C GLU A 479 -21.15 1.53 -27.97
N VAL A 480 -22.13 1.45 -27.08
CA VAL A 480 -22.26 1.24 -25.62
C VAL A 480 -23.79 1.08 -25.37
N VAL A 481 -24.30 0.18 -24.51
CA VAL A 481 -24.67 0.34 -23.08
C VAL A 481 -26.14 0.75 -22.81
N PHE A 482 -26.52 0.45 -21.55
CA PHE A 482 -27.64 0.87 -20.70
C PHE A 482 -28.86 -0.07 -20.72
N GLY A 483 -29.45 -0.50 -19.60
CA GLY A 483 -29.28 -0.18 -18.17
C GLY A 483 -30.63 -0.46 -17.47
N GLY A 484 -30.62 -0.83 -16.19
CA GLY A 484 -31.67 -0.43 -15.23
C GLY A 484 -32.78 -1.40 -14.76
N VAL A 485 -32.68 -1.72 -13.46
CA VAL A 485 -33.71 -1.69 -12.38
C VAL A 485 -34.81 -2.78 -12.25
N GLY A 486 -34.86 -3.43 -11.07
CA GLY A 486 -36.11 -3.47 -10.27
C GLY A 486 -36.66 -4.79 -9.68
N ASN A 487 -36.24 -5.10 -8.44
CA ASN A 487 -37.07 -5.40 -7.25
C ASN A 487 -37.60 -6.83 -6.88
N ARG A 488 -37.57 -7.07 -5.55
CA ARG A 488 -38.39 -7.96 -4.64
C ARG A 488 -37.92 -9.37 -4.21
N SER A 489 -37.55 -9.42 -2.92
CA SER A 489 -38.05 -10.27 -1.81
C SER A 489 -37.95 -11.81 -1.84
N ALA A 490 -37.31 -12.39 -0.81
CA ALA A 490 -37.87 -13.29 0.24
C ALA A 490 -36.91 -14.42 0.70
N GLU A 491 -36.82 -14.63 2.03
CA GLU A 491 -36.67 -15.91 2.77
C GLU A 491 -35.46 -16.85 2.46
N THR A 492 -34.74 -17.51 3.38
CA THR A 492 -34.97 -17.99 4.75
C THR A 492 -33.63 -18.46 5.36
N LYS A 493 -33.52 -18.45 6.69
CA LYS A 493 -32.46 -19.11 7.52
C LYS A 493 -32.97 -20.50 8.01
N PRO A 494 -32.08 -21.40 8.47
CA PRO A 494 -32.24 -22.01 9.82
C PRO A 494 -30.89 -22.08 10.61
N ALA A 495 -30.82 -21.71 11.90
CA ALA A 495 -31.02 -22.48 13.16
C ALA A 495 -29.85 -23.46 13.48
N VAL A 496 -28.92 -23.22 14.44
CA VAL A 496 -28.92 -23.16 15.95
C VAL A 496 -29.07 -24.56 16.60
N PRO A 497 -28.21 -24.93 17.59
CA PRO A 497 -28.54 -24.89 19.04
C PRO A 497 -27.32 -24.48 19.93
N GLU A 498 -27.36 -24.18 21.23
CA GLU A 498 -28.32 -23.72 22.26
C GLU A 498 -27.50 -23.46 23.56
N ALA A 499 -28.13 -22.81 24.56
CA ALA A 499 -27.78 -22.62 25.98
C ALA A 499 -27.28 -21.21 26.35
N SER A 500 -27.79 -20.51 27.36
CA SER A 500 -28.89 -20.75 28.32
C SER A 500 -29.20 -19.44 29.05
N THR A 501 -30.46 -19.29 29.41
CA THR A 501 -31.19 -18.19 30.07
C THR A 501 -30.60 -17.65 31.39
N GLN A 502 -30.70 -16.34 31.62
CA GLN A 502 -31.19 -15.79 32.89
C GLN A 502 -31.68 -14.34 32.75
N GLU A 503 -32.96 -14.13 33.07
CA GLU A 503 -33.62 -12.84 33.28
C GLU A 503 -33.18 -12.19 34.60
N ALA A 504 -32.99 -10.87 34.63
CA ALA A 504 -33.30 -10.03 35.79
C ALA A 504 -33.47 -8.55 35.40
N ALA A 505 -34.70 -8.09 35.59
CA ALA A 505 -35.18 -6.76 36.01
C ALA A 505 -34.38 -5.48 35.68
N ALA A 506 -35.10 -4.56 35.04
CA ALA A 506 -34.75 -3.17 34.81
C ALA A 506 -34.74 -2.33 36.11
N GLU A 507 -33.71 -1.50 36.28
CA GLU A 507 -33.75 -0.25 37.03
C GLU A 507 -32.90 0.81 36.32
N HIS A 508 -33.49 1.99 36.13
CA HIS A 508 -32.79 3.19 35.66
C HIS A 508 -31.76 3.63 36.71
N SER A 509 -30.48 3.68 36.35
CA SER A 509 -29.47 4.40 37.12
C SER A 509 -28.66 5.29 36.17
N GLY A 510 -28.77 6.61 36.38
CA GLY A 510 -27.92 7.61 35.74
C GLY A 510 -26.44 7.37 36.04
N GLU A 511 -25.58 7.97 35.20
CA GLU A 511 -24.12 7.88 35.31
C GLU A 511 -23.64 8.07 36.77
N PRO A 512 -22.71 7.23 37.25
CA PRO A 512 -22.19 7.38 38.61
C PRO A 512 -21.49 8.74 38.73
N THR A 513 -21.85 9.48 39.78
CA THR A 513 -21.17 10.73 40.11
C THR A 513 -19.67 10.51 40.28
N LEU A 514 -18.85 11.50 39.93
CA LEU A 514 -17.38 11.42 39.94
C LEU A 514 -16.83 10.94 41.31
N ASP A 515 -17.51 11.30 42.40
CA ASP A 515 -17.21 10.86 43.77
C ASP A 515 -17.43 9.36 43.99
N GLN A 516 -18.46 8.75 43.40
CA GLN A 516 -18.70 7.31 43.50
C GLN A 516 -17.66 6.52 42.70
N THR A 517 -17.28 7.01 41.51
CA THR A 517 -16.22 6.39 40.70
C THR A 517 -14.88 6.45 41.41
N ALA A 518 -14.54 7.59 42.03
CA ALA A 518 -13.31 7.74 42.80
C ALA A 518 -13.28 6.82 44.03
N ARG A 519 -14.41 6.63 44.74
CA ARG A 519 -14.50 5.70 45.87
C ARG A 519 -14.37 4.25 45.44
N ASN A 520 -15.06 3.83 44.38
CA ASN A 520 -14.96 2.47 43.86
C ASN A 520 -13.55 2.16 43.35
N TYR A 521 -12.88 3.15 42.75
CA TYR A 521 -11.49 3.01 42.32
C TYR A 521 -10.52 2.89 43.52
N ALA A 522 -10.73 3.67 44.59
CA ALA A 522 -9.93 3.57 45.81
C ALA A 522 -10.16 2.25 46.57
N GLU A 523 -11.39 1.71 46.57
CA GLU A 523 -11.69 0.40 47.16
C GLU A 523 -11.07 -0.75 46.38
N SER A 524 -11.05 -0.66 45.05
CA SER A 524 -10.44 -1.68 44.19
C SER A 524 -8.90 -1.59 44.13
N ASN A 525 -8.32 -0.42 44.39
CA ASN A 525 -6.87 -0.17 44.31
C ASN A 525 -6.35 0.60 45.54
N PRO A 526 -6.36 -0.02 46.74
CA PRO A 526 -5.99 0.67 47.98
C PRO A 526 -4.51 1.11 48.03
N GLU A 527 -3.62 0.38 47.35
CA GLU A 527 -2.18 0.72 47.30
C GLU A 527 -1.91 2.01 46.52
N VAL A 528 -2.56 2.17 45.36
CA VAL A 528 -2.44 3.36 44.51
C VAL A 528 -3.03 4.58 45.21
N ALA A 529 -4.17 4.42 45.89
CA ALA A 529 -4.75 5.49 46.70
C ALA A 529 -3.83 5.91 47.86
N ALA A 530 -3.15 4.96 48.50
CA ALA A 530 -2.19 5.24 49.57
C ALA A 530 -0.94 5.97 49.07
N GLU A 531 -0.41 5.61 47.89
CA GLU A 531 0.70 6.34 47.26
C GLU A 531 0.32 7.78 46.90
N LEU A 532 -0.88 7.99 46.37
CA LEU A 532 -1.36 9.32 45.99
C LEU A 532 -1.50 10.23 47.23
N ILE A 533 -2.05 9.71 48.32
CA ILE A 533 -2.15 10.41 49.60
C ILE A 533 -0.75 10.70 50.17
N LYS A 534 0.19 9.76 50.04
CA LYS A 534 1.57 9.93 50.48
C LYS A 534 2.30 11.01 49.67
N ALA A 535 2.05 11.08 48.36
CA ALA A 535 2.57 12.14 47.50
C ALA A 535 2.01 13.52 47.91
N TRP A 536 0.70 13.63 48.14
CA TRP A 536 0.07 14.88 48.59
C TRP A 536 0.49 15.32 49.99
N MET A 537 0.77 14.38 50.90
CA MET A 537 1.32 14.71 52.22
C MET A 537 2.79 15.14 52.17
N LYS A 538 3.52 14.81 51.10
CA LYS A 538 4.93 15.21 50.92
C LYS A 538 5.08 16.59 50.29
N GLU A 539 4.01 17.10 49.68
CA GLU A 539 3.95 18.40 49.00
C GLU A 539 3.49 19.54 49.93
N LYS A 540 3.33 19.27 51.23
CA LYS A 540 2.94 20.22 52.27
C LYS A 540 3.96 20.20 53.40
#